data_AF-G5A7J4-F1
#
_entry.id   AF-G5A7J4-F1
#
_cell.length_a   1.000
_cell.length_b   1.000
_cell.length_c   1.000
_cell.angle_alpha   90.00
_cell.angle_beta   90.00
_cell.angle_gamma   90.00
#
_symmetry.space_group_name_H-M   'P 1'
#
loop_
_entity.id
_entity.type
_entity.pdbx_description
1 polymer ?
#
loop_
_entity_poly.entity_id
_entity_poly.type
_entity_poly.pdbx_seq_one_letter_code
_entity_poly.pdbx_strand_id
1 'polypeptide(L)'
;MGKKWTPGSTPTYSSFSVVSNQQQDESPWAADEHQRFLQALEQFGGGQCVSLMQAWQSITTAVGTRDIAQVVFHARLYFAQLQQLNVQKRQERQFMQSVDQRWTPDEDAAFENMLAAFSTSSVCYPWELMASRLPGKSPVDLKERYQKLCYDVARIESGQHVTMHFGQFPRHSGLPLSTKAAAIGESGRLASQMTSPRVLDSVVTLTPAEEQILVNAMAEVFVPPEAPADLLAGIASAVAAFTSSNGRLPPQRTQPLFAKEQALEVLNGLLAAQQSDPQVVLETLAV
;
A
#
# COMPACT_ATOMS: atom_id res chain seq x y z
N MET A 1 41.23 -35.40 45.36
CA MET A 1 41.25 -36.57 44.44
C MET A 1 40.31 -36.27 43.28
N GLY A 2 40.89 -35.97 42.12
CA GLY A 2 40.17 -35.49 40.93
C GLY A 2 39.36 -36.60 40.26
N LYS A 3 38.09 -36.30 39.97
CA LYS A 3 37.26 -37.13 39.10
C LYS A 3 37.45 -36.64 37.66
N LYS A 4 38.03 -37.52 36.87
CA LYS A 4 38.45 -37.34 35.48
C LYS A 4 37.21 -37.25 34.60
N TRP A 5 37.05 -36.15 33.88
CA TRP A 5 36.07 -36.01 32.81
C TRP A 5 36.62 -36.70 31.55
N THR A 6 35.96 -37.75 31.09
CA THR A 6 36.20 -38.36 29.76
C THR A 6 35.17 -37.78 28.77
N PRO A 7 35.58 -37.12 27.68
CA PRO A 7 34.63 -36.72 26.64
C PRO A 7 34.27 -37.94 25.80
N GLY A 8 33.02 -38.40 25.92
CA GLY A 8 32.43 -39.40 25.05
C GLY A 8 31.99 -38.78 23.72
N SER A 9 32.50 -39.35 22.64
CA SER A 9 32.06 -39.34 21.24
C SER A 9 30.96 -38.36 20.83
N THR A 10 31.37 -37.28 20.15
CA THR A 10 30.50 -36.45 19.32
C THR A 10 29.96 -37.27 18.13
N PRO A 11 28.66 -37.22 17.79
CA PRO A 11 28.22 -37.69 16.49
C PRO A 11 28.82 -36.73 15.44
N THR A 12 29.65 -37.30 14.57
CA THR A 12 30.23 -36.65 13.41
C THR A 12 29.10 -36.08 12.55
N TYR A 13 28.88 -34.76 12.65
CA TYR A 13 28.20 -34.04 11.58
C TYR A 13 29.10 -34.18 10.36
N SER A 14 28.70 -35.08 9.46
CA SER A 14 29.34 -35.23 8.17
C SER A 14 29.28 -33.87 7.48
N SER A 15 30.44 -33.20 7.48
CA SER A 15 30.71 -32.06 6.63
C SER A 15 30.49 -32.54 5.21
N PHE A 16 29.33 -32.21 4.64
CA PHE A 16 29.14 -32.33 3.21
C PHE A 16 30.02 -31.25 2.58
N SER A 17 31.20 -31.71 2.22
CA SER A 17 32.17 -31.05 1.35
C SER A 17 31.46 -30.36 0.20
N VAL A 18 31.76 -29.08 0.05
CA VAL A 18 31.43 -28.24 -1.09
C VAL A 18 31.95 -28.95 -2.35
N VAL A 19 31.04 -29.59 -3.08
CA VAL A 19 31.28 -29.99 -4.47
C VAL A 19 30.83 -28.82 -5.32
N SER A 20 31.80 -27.98 -5.68
CA SER A 20 31.67 -27.05 -6.78
C SER A 20 31.62 -27.85 -8.07
N ASN A 21 30.47 -27.92 -8.76
CA ASN A 21 30.41 -27.61 -10.18
C ASN A 21 28.98 -27.63 -10.74
N GLN A 22 28.81 -26.85 -11.82
CA GLN A 22 27.77 -26.87 -12.85
C GLN A 22 26.54 -25.98 -12.59
N GLN A 23 26.46 -24.94 -13.43
CA GLN A 23 25.30 -24.11 -13.74
C GLN A 23 24.02 -24.55 -13.03
N GLN A 24 23.74 -23.97 -11.86
CA GLN A 24 22.36 -23.80 -11.47
C GLN A 24 21.79 -22.86 -12.52
N ASP A 25 20.93 -23.39 -13.39
CA ASP A 25 20.16 -22.57 -14.30
C ASP A 25 19.34 -21.59 -13.44
N GLU A 26 19.88 -20.38 -13.27
CA GLU A 26 19.27 -19.19 -12.66
C GLU A 26 18.07 -18.71 -13.50
N SER A 27 17.40 -19.63 -14.20
CA SER A 27 16.21 -19.34 -14.95
C SER A 27 15.11 -18.96 -13.95
N PRO A 28 14.58 -17.72 -14.04
CA PRO A 28 13.57 -17.23 -13.11
C PRO A 28 12.37 -18.17 -13.10
N TRP A 29 11.74 -18.33 -11.94
CA TRP A 29 10.55 -19.15 -11.80
C TRP A 29 9.43 -18.60 -12.69
N ALA A 30 8.94 -19.41 -13.62
CA ALA A 30 7.80 -19.04 -14.44
C ALA A 30 6.52 -19.01 -13.58
N ALA A 31 5.53 -18.20 -13.99
CA ALA A 31 4.30 -18.00 -13.21
C ALA A 31 3.52 -19.29 -13.01
N ASP A 32 3.51 -20.18 -14.01
CA ASP A 32 2.87 -21.49 -13.96
C ASP A 32 3.62 -22.47 -13.04
N GLU A 33 4.95 -22.47 -13.06
CA GLU A 33 5.78 -23.27 -12.16
C GLU A 33 5.54 -22.86 -10.70
N HIS A 34 5.52 -21.54 -10.44
CA HIS A 34 5.24 -20.99 -9.13
C HIS A 34 3.83 -21.35 -8.66
N GLN A 35 2.83 -21.29 -9.54
CA GLN A 35 1.45 -21.69 -9.21
C GLN A 35 1.38 -23.18 -8.80
N ARG A 36 2.04 -24.08 -9.53
CA ARG A 36 2.11 -25.51 -9.16
C ARG A 36 2.81 -25.70 -7.82
N PHE A 37 3.88 -24.96 -7.57
CA PHE A 37 4.56 -24.95 -6.27
C PHE A 37 3.64 -24.55 -5.12
N LEU A 38 2.83 -23.48 -5.27
CA LEU A 38 1.89 -23.05 -4.23
C LEU A 38 0.79 -24.09 -3.96
N GLN A 39 0.22 -24.67 -5.01
CA GLN A 39 -0.79 -25.74 -4.88
C GLN A 39 -0.20 -26.97 -4.17
N ALA A 40 1.04 -27.33 -4.50
CA ALA A 40 1.73 -28.45 -3.85
C ALA A 40 2.09 -28.14 -2.39
N LEU A 41 2.46 -26.90 -2.05
CA LEU A 41 2.66 -26.46 -0.67
C LEU A 41 1.37 -26.55 0.15
N GLU A 42 0.23 -26.17 -0.42
CA GLU A 42 -1.07 -26.29 0.25
C GLU A 42 -1.42 -27.76 0.56
N GLN A 43 -1.14 -28.66 -0.39
CA GLN A 43 -1.45 -30.09 -0.25
C GLN A 43 -0.48 -30.83 0.67
N PHE A 44 0.83 -30.60 0.51
CA PHE A 44 1.89 -31.41 1.14
C PHE A 44 2.66 -30.67 2.25
N GLY A 45 2.57 -29.34 2.31
CA GLY A 45 3.32 -28.51 3.26
C GLY A 45 2.73 -28.44 4.66
N GLY A 46 1.46 -28.82 4.85
CA GLY A 46 0.74 -28.78 6.12
C GLY A 46 1.08 -29.90 7.12
N GLY A 47 2.11 -30.71 6.86
CA GLY A 47 2.54 -31.81 7.75
C GLY A 47 1.74 -33.11 7.60
N GLN A 48 1.00 -33.28 6.48
CA GLN A 48 0.25 -34.50 6.19
C GLN A 48 1.13 -35.66 5.68
N CYS A 49 2.36 -35.37 5.27
CA CYS A 49 3.31 -36.38 4.80
C CYS A 49 4.02 -37.07 5.97
N VAL A 50 4.34 -38.35 5.80
CA VAL A 50 5.00 -39.19 6.81
C VAL A 50 6.43 -38.72 7.11
N SER A 51 7.09 -38.10 6.12
CA SER A 51 8.41 -37.49 6.31
C SER A 51 8.56 -36.19 5.52
N LEU A 52 9.44 -35.31 6.03
CA LEU A 52 9.79 -34.06 5.38
C LEU A 52 10.40 -34.29 3.98
N MET A 53 11.19 -35.34 3.82
CA MET A 53 11.78 -35.70 2.52
C MET A 53 10.70 -36.12 1.51
N GLN A 54 9.70 -36.89 1.94
CA GLN A 54 8.58 -37.27 1.09
C GLN A 54 7.75 -36.05 0.68
N ALA A 55 7.52 -35.10 1.60
CA ALA A 55 6.84 -33.85 1.27
C ALA A 55 7.56 -33.08 0.17
N TRP A 56 8.88 -32.90 0.30
CA TRP A 56 9.68 -32.21 -0.73
C TRP A 56 9.70 -32.96 -2.06
N GLN A 57 9.78 -34.29 -2.04
CA GLN A 57 9.67 -35.09 -3.28
C GLN A 57 8.31 -34.87 -3.97
N SER A 58 7.20 -34.93 -3.23
CA SER A 58 5.86 -34.67 -3.78
C SER A 58 5.73 -33.26 -4.35
N ILE A 59 6.26 -32.25 -3.66
CA ILE A 59 6.26 -30.85 -4.15
C ILE A 59 7.10 -30.73 -5.42
N THR A 60 8.30 -31.31 -5.44
CA THR A 60 9.17 -31.30 -6.63
C THR A 60 8.51 -32.01 -7.81
N THR A 61 7.89 -33.17 -7.60
CA THR A 61 7.14 -33.88 -8.65
C THR A 61 5.98 -33.05 -9.19
N ALA A 62 5.27 -32.31 -8.32
CA ALA A 62 4.19 -31.43 -8.73
C ALA A 62 4.67 -30.21 -9.54
N VAL A 63 5.83 -29.64 -9.21
CA VAL A 63 6.45 -28.55 -10.00
C VAL A 63 6.90 -29.07 -11.37
N GLY A 64 7.50 -30.26 -11.40
CA GLY A 64 7.83 -31.05 -12.60
C GLY A 64 9.09 -30.62 -13.36
N THR A 65 9.45 -29.33 -13.30
CA THR A 65 10.54 -28.72 -14.09
C THR A 65 11.79 -28.38 -13.28
N ARG A 66 11.74 -28.53 -11.96
CA ARG A 66 12.82 -28.15 -11.02
C ARG A 66 13.25 -29.35 -10.20
N ASP A 67 14.48 -29.34 -9.70
CA ASP A 67 14.97 -30.38 -8.77
C ASP A 67 14.60 -30.08 -7.30
N ILE A 68 14.88 -31.05 -6.41
CA ILE A 68 14.56 -30.90 -4.98
C ILE A 68 15.33 -29.72 -4.36
N ALA A 69 16.59 -29.50 -4.72
CA ALA A 69 17.41 -28.45 -4.14
C ALA A 69 16.92 -27.04 -4.55
N GLN A 70 16.57 -26.87 -5.82
CA GLN A 70 15.99 -25.65 -6.40
C GLN A 70 14.63 -25.35 -5.77
N VAL A 71 13.77 -26.36 -5.60
CA VAL A 71 12.46 -26.20 -4.94
C VAL A 71 12.62 -25.80 -3.48
N VAL A 72 13.55 -26.42 -2.75
CA VAL A 72 13.84 -26.07 -1.35
C VAL A 72 14.42 -24.66 -1.25
N PHE A 73 15.33 -24.29 -2.14
CA PHE A 73 15.91 -22.94 -2.17
C PHE A 73 14.85 -21.88 -2.46
N HIS A 74 14.01 -22.11 -3.49
CA HIS A 74 12.88 -21.25 -3.81
C HIS A 74 11.90 -21.12 -2.65
N ALA A 75 11.59 -22.21 -1.96
CA ALA A 75 10.73 -22.18 -0.78
C ALA A 75 11.33 -21.31 0.34
N ARG A 76 12.65 -21.38 0.57
CA ARG A 76 13.32 -20.51 1.56
C ARG A 76 13.19 -19.04 1.20
N LEU A 77 13.43 -18.68 -0.07
CA LEU A 77 13.26 -17.31 -0.54
C LEU A 77 11.80 -16.85 -0.44
N TYR A 78 10.87 -17.70 -0.86
CA TYR A 78 9.44 -17.45 -0.76
C TYR A 78 8.98 -17.22 0.68
N PHE A 79 9.40 -18.07 1.63
CA PHE A 79 9.03 -17.90 3.04
C PHE A 79 9.68 -16.66 3.66
N ALA A 80 10.93 -16.34 3.31
CA ALA A 80 11.58 -15.09 3.74
C ALA A 80 10.82 -13.87 3.21
N GLN A 81 10.42 -13.89 1.93
CA GLN A 81 9.62 -12.83 1.32
C GLN A 81 8.25 -12.71 2.00
N LEU A 82 7.55 -13.82 2.22
CA LEU A 82 6.27 -13.83 2.96
C LEU A 82 6.42 -13.26 4.37
N GLN A 83 7.49 -13.59 5.08
CA GLN A 83 7.75 -13.06 6.41
C GLN A 83 7.93 -11.55 6.39
N GLN A 84 8.71 -11.02 5.45
CA GLN A 84 8.89 -9.57 5.27
C GLN A 84 7.56 -8.88 4.96
N LEU A 85 6.79 -9.40 4.01
CA LEU A 85 5.47 -8.87 3.66
C LEU A 85 4.51 -8.90 4.86
N ASN A 86 4.53 -9.96 5.67
CA ASN A 86 3.69 -10.08 6.86
C ASN A 86 4.11 -9.07 7.96
N VAL A 87 5.41 -8.82 8.12
CA VAL A 87 5.93 -7.79 9.03
C VAL A 87 5.49 -6.41 8.57
N GLN A 88 5.64 -6.10 7.28
CA GLN A 88 5.20 -4.83 6.71
C GLN A 88 3.69 -4.61 6.89
N LYS A 89 2.85 -5.62 6.58
CA LYS A 89 1.40 -5.56 6.81
C LYS A 89 1.04 -5.35 8.29
N ARG A 90 1.83 -5.90 9.22
CA ARG A 90 1.63 -5.68 10.65
C ARG A 90 1.99 -4.25 11.04
N GLN A 91 3.09 -3.72 10.53
CA GLN A 91 3.52 -2.34 10.78
C GLN A 91 2.51 -1.34 10.21
N GLU A 92 2.02 -1.55 8.99
CA GLU A 92 0.96 -0.74 8.38
C GLU A 92 -0.31 -0.72 9.25
N ARG A 93 -0.78 -1.90 9.71
CA ARG A 93 -1.91 -1.98 10.65
C ARG A 93 -1.67 -1.19 11.93
N GLN A 94 -0.48 -1.28 12.51
CA GLN A 94 -0.13 -0.56 13.74
C GLN A 94 -0.07 0.95 13.50
N PHE A 95 0.51 1.38 12.39
CA PHE A 95 0.52 2.78 11.97
C PHE A 95 -0.91 3.32 11.81
N MET A 96 -1.75 2.61 11.06
CA MET A 96 -3.16 2.97 10.86
C MET A 96 -3.94 3.05 12.17
N GLN A 97 -3.71 2.15 13.12
CA GLN A 97 -4.29 2.25 14.46
C GLN A 97 -3.78 3.45 15.26
N SER A 98 -2.51 3.83 15.10
CA SER A 98 -1.96 5.03 15.75
C SER A 98 -2.54 6.33 15.16
N VAL A 99 -2.98 6.34 13.90
CA VAL A 99 -3.72 7.46 13.31
C VAL A 99 -5.03 7.66 14.07
N ASP A 100 -5.83 6.60 14.28
CA ASP A 100 -7.11 6.71 15.02
C ASP A 100 -6.92 7.32 16.42
N GLN A 101 -5.87 6.94 17.14
CA GLN A 101 -5.61 7.42 18.50
C GLN A 101 -5.27 8.91 18.59
N ARG A 102 -4.86 9.52 17.47
CA ARG A 102 -4.52 10.94 17.40
C ARG A 102 -5.74 11.83 17.14
N TRP A 103 -6.91 11.27 16.86
CA TRP A 103 -8.11 12.02 16.46
C TRP A 103 -9.23 11.87 17.48
N THR A 104 -9.80 13.00 17.88
CA THR A 104 -11.01 13.03 18.70
C THR A 104 -12.26 12.91 17.81
N PRO A 105 -13.41 12.46 18.37
CA PRO A 105 -14.65 12.39 17.60
C PRO A 105 -15.09 13.73 17.00
N ASP A 106 -14.88 14.84 17.71
CA ASP A 106 -15.25 16.18 17.23
C ASP A 106 -14.35 16.65 16.07
N GLU A 107 -13.04 16.38 16.16
CA GLU A 107 -12.10 16.63 15.07
C GLU A 107 -12.43 15.80 13.83
N ASP A 108 -12.81 14.53 14.04
CA ASP A 108 -13.17 13.61 12.97
C ASP A 108 -14.44 14.06 12.25
N ALA A 109 -15.48 14.43 13.01
CA ALA A 109 -16.71 14.97 12.44
C ALA A 109 -16.46 16.27 11.66
N ALA A 110 -15.63 17.17 12.18
CA ALA A 110 -15.25 18.39 11.46
C ALA A 110 -14.46 18.09 10.17
N PHE A 111 -13.56 17.11 10.21
CA PHE A 111 -12.80 16.67 9.04
C PHE A 111 -13.69 16.05 7.97
N GLU A 112 -14.59 15.12 8.34
CA GLU A 112 -15.55 14.49 7.43
C GLU A 112 -16.49 15.51 6.79
N ASN A 113 -16.97 16.49 7.56
CA ASN A 113 -17.78 17.59 7.03
C ASN A 113 -17.01 18.43 5.99
N MET A 114 -15.72 18.68 6.21
CA MET A 114 -14.89 19.34 5.21
C MET A 114 -14.69 18.47 3.97
N LEU A 115 -14.40 17.18 4.11
CA LEU A 115 -14.29 16.25 2.98
C LEU A 115 -15.58 16.29 2.14
N ALA A 116 -16.75 16.22 2.78
CA ALA A 116 -18.03 16.30 2.09
C ALA A 116 -18.18 17.62 1.32
N ALA A 117 -17.88 18.77 1.94
CA ALA A 117 -17.99 20.09 1.30
C ALA A 117 -17.02 20.28 0.12
N PHE A 118 -15.78 19.81 0.26
CA PHE A 118 -14.77 19.95 -0.80
C PHE A 118 -14.95 18.93 -1.93
N SER A 119 -15.50 17.75 -1.65
CA SER A 119 -15.76 16.73 -2.68
C SER A 119 -16.63 17.24 -3.83
N THR A 120 -17.51 18.21 -3.56
CA THR A 120 -18.42 18.83 -4.53
C THR A 120 -17.92 20.12 -5.14
N SER A 121 -16.81 20.69 -4.64
CA SER A 121 -16.36 22.03 -5.03
C SER A 121 -14.93 22.07 -5.55
N SER A 122 -14.16 20.98 -5.42
CA SER A 122 -12.80 20.90 -5.94
C SER A 122 -12.45 19.48 -6.37
N VAL A 123 -11.53 19.42 -7.34
CA VAL A 123 -10.96 18.19 -7.92
C VAL A 123 -9.90 17.58 -7.01
N CYS A 124 -9.35 18.33 -6.05
CA CYS A 124 -8.51 17.78 -4.99
C CYS A 124 -8.82 18.40 -3.63
N TYR A 125 -8.46 17.72 -2.55
CA TYR A 125 -8.66 18.29 -1.21
C TYR A 125 -7.61 19.38 -0.91
N PRO A 126 -8.02 20.62 -0.56
CA PRO A 126 -7.10 21.69 -0.21
C PRO A 126 -6.63 21.55 1.24
N TRP A 127 -5.64 20.68 1.45
CA TRP A 127 -5.19 20.26 2.79
C TRP A 127 -4.76 21.41 3.69
N GLU A 128 -4.08 22.42 3.15
CA GLU A 128 -3.61 23.60 3.86
C GLU A 128 -4.80 24.42 4.39
N LEU A 129 -5.81 24.63 3.55
CA LEU A 129 -7.03 25.34 3.93
C LEU A 129 -7.82 24.54 4.96
N MET A 130 -7.94 23.22 4.78
CA MET A 130 -8.63 22.35 5.75
C MET A 130 -7.91 22.35 7.10
N ALA A 131 -6.57 22.25 7.12
CA ALA A 131 -5.77 22.29 8.34
C ALA A 131 -5.92 23.64 9.06
N SER A 132 -6.00 24.75 8.33
CA SER A 132 -6.25 26.08 8.92
C SER A 132 -7.57 26.17 9.70
N ARG A 133 -8.53 25.28 9.40
CA ARG A 133 -9.84 25.20 10.06
C ARG A 133 -9.88 24.17 11.21
N LEU A 134 -8.82 23.37 11.38
CA LEU A 134 -8.69 22.38 12.46
C LEU A 134 -7.49 22.71 13.36
N PRO A 135 -7.70 23.42 14.48
CA PRO A 135 -6.61 23.81 15.36
C PRO A 135 -5.87 22.57 15.89
N GLY A 136 -4.54 22.57 15.78
CA GLY A 136 -3.69 21.48 16.25
C GLY A 136 -3.52 20.30 15.28
N LYS A 137 -4.08 20.37 14.07
CA LYS A 137 -3.82 19.40 12.99
C LYS A 137 -3.03 20.05 11.86
N SER A 138 -2.03 19.34 11.37
CA SER A 138 -1.26 19.72 10.19
C SER A 138 -1.88 19.13 8.91
N PRO A 139 -1.55 19.67 7.72
CA PRO A 139 -1.94 19.06 6.44
C PRO A 139 -1.52 17.58 6.35
N VAL A 140 -0.39 17.21 6.96
CA VAL A 140 0.09 15.82 7.02
C VAL A 140 -0.85 14.95 7.86
N ASP A 141 -1.31 15.44 9.02
CA ASP A 141 -2.26 14.70 9.86
C ASP A 141 -3.59 14.44 9.11
N LEU A 142 -4.05 15.41 8.33
CA LEU A 142 -5.26 15.30 7.51
C LEU A 142 -5.08 14.26 6.40
N LYS A 143 -3.93 14.26 5.71
CA LYS A 143 -3.59 13.26 4.69
C LYS A 143 -3.53 11.85 5.29
N GLU A 144 -2.89 11.69 6.44
CA GLU A 144 -2.83 10.40 7.14
C GLU A 144 -4.23 9.95 7.59
N ARG A 145 -5.08 10.87 8.06
CA ARG A 145 -6.47 10.56 8.42
C ARG A 145 -7.28 10.09 7.22
N TYR A 146 -7.13 10.77 6.09
CA TYR A 146 -7.76 10.35 4.84
C TYR A 146 -7.26 8.96 4.39
N GLN A 147 -5.95 8.71 4.45
CA GLN A 147 -5.37 7.41 4.12
C GLN A 147 -5.93 6.30 5.03
N LYS A 148 -6.12 6.59 6.31
CA LYS A 148 -6.78 5.66 7.25
C LYS A 148 -8.23 5.37 6.84
N LEU A 149 -8.98 6.38 6.41
CA LEU A 149 -10.34 6.18 5.91
C LEU A 149 -10.35 5.28 4.66
N CYS A 150 -9.47 5.53 3.69
CA CYS A 150 -9.32 4.65 2.51
C CYS A 150 -8.92 3.22 2.89
N TYR A 151 -7.99 3.09 3.85
CA TYR A 151 -7.55 1.80 4.38
C TYR A 151 -8.73 1.02 4.98
N ASP A 152 -9.58 1.68 5.75
CA ASP A 152 -10.78 1.07 6.34
C ASP A 152 -11.83 0.70 5.28
N VAL A 153 -12.07 1.55 4.30
CA VAL A 153 -12.98 1.25 3.17
C VAL A 153 -12.53 0.00 2.42
N ALA A 154 -11.26 -0.10 2.05
CA ALA A 154 -10.71 -1.29 1.38
C ALA A 154 -10.85 -2.57 2.22
N ARG A 155 -10.77 -2.44 3.55
CA ARG A 155 -11.01 -3.56 4.48
C ARG A 155 -12.48 -3.95 4.49
N ILE A 156 -13.40 -3.00 4.54
CA ILE A 156 -14.85 -3.26 4.47
C ILE A 156 -15.21 -3.94 3.16
N GLU A 157 -14.72 -3.44 2.02
CA GLU A 157 -14.96 -3.98 0.69
C GLU A 157 -14.40 -5.41 0.53
N SER A 158 -13.30 -5.72 1.19
CA SER A 158 -12.74 -7.09 1.26
C SER A 158 -13.42 -8.00 2.29
N GLY A 159 -14.55 -7.56 2.89
CA GLY A 159 -15.33 -8.33 3.86
C GLY A 159 -14.71 -8.38 5.27
N GLN A 160 -13.74 -7.53 5.57
CA GLN A 160 -13.13 -7.44 6.89
C GLN A 160 -13.87 -6.44 7.78
N HIS A 161 -14.02 -6.80 9.06
CA HIS A 161 -14.60 -5.90 10.05
C HIS A 161 -13.64 -4.74 10.40
N VAL A 162 -14.14 -3.51 10.31
CA VAL A 162 -13.49 -2.31 10.83
C VAL A 162 -14.20 -1.89 12.11
N THR A 163 -13.45 -1.67 13.19
CA THR A 163 -14.01 -1.12 14.42
C THR A 163 -13.99 0.40 14.29
N MET A 164 -15.13 0.97 13.93
CA MET A 164 -15.31 2.42 13.94
C MET A 164 -15.57 2.85 15.38
N HIS A 165 -14.79 3.82 15.87
CA HIS A 165 -15.07 4.48 17.15
C HIS A 165 -16.19 5.49 16.94
N PHE A 166 -17.39 5.02 16.58
CA PHE A 166 -18.59 5.86 16.62
C PHE A 166 -18.71 6.39 18.04
N GLY A 167 -18.79 7.73 18.16
CA GLY A 167 -18.93 8.44 19.42
C GLY A 167 -19.84 7.66 20.35
N GLN A 168 -19.35 7.42 21.57
CA GLN A 168 -19.99 6.56 22.56
C GLN A 168 -21.51 6.77 22.55
N PHE A 169 -22.26 5.82 21.98
CA PHE A 169 -23.68 5.73 22.29
C PHE A 169 -23.77 5.70 23.82
N PRO A 170 -24.64 6.51 24.46
CA PRO A 170 -24.83 6.45 25.89
C PRO A 170 -25.03 4.98 26.24
N ARG A 171 -24.02 4.40 26.91
CA ARG A 171 -24.05 2.97 27.21
C ARG A 171 -25.22 2.78 28.14
N HIS A 172 -26.30 2.18 27.65
CA HIS A 172 -27.32 1.63 28.51
C HIS A 172 -26.59 0.67 29.46
N SER A 173 -26.54 1.06 30.73
CA SER A 173 -25.91 0.35 31.82
C SER A 173 -26.54 -1.04 31.93
N GLY A 174 -25.89 -2.08 31.39
CA GLY A 174 -26.51 -3.39 31.45
C GLY A 174 -25.79 -4.62 30.93
N LEU A 175 -24.54 -4.55 30.44
CA LEU A 175 -23.85 -5.79 30.01
C LEU A 175 -22.41 -5.88 30.56
N PRO A 176 -22.03 -7.03 31.14
CA PRO A 176 -20.78 -7.18 31.87
C PRO A 176 -19.57 -7.19 30.94
N LEU A 177 -18.53 -6.47 31.35
CA LEU A 177 -17.22 -6.45 30.69
C LEU A 177 -16.59 -7.84 30.70
N SER A 178 -16.20 -8.34 29.52
CA SER A 178 -15.30 -9.49 29.40
C SER A 178 -13.86 -9.02 29.64
N THR A 179 -13.34 -9.40 30.81
CA THR A 179 -12.00 -9.11 31.28
C THR A 179 -10.99 -9.96 30.50
N LYS A 180 -10.32 -9.40 29.49
CA LYS A 180 -8.99 -9.86 29.05
C LYS A 180 -8.31 -8.82 28.15
N ALA A 181 -7.83 -7.76 28.78
CA ALA A 181 -6.79 -6.90 28.22
C ALA A 181 -5.88 -6.43 29.36
N ALA A 182 -4.80 -7.18 29.61
CA ALA A 182 -3.65 -6.70 30.37
C ALA A 182 -2.49 -7.69 30.19
N ALA A 183 -1.57 -7.38 29.28
CA ALA A 183 -0.15 -7.66 29.47
C ALA A 183 0.65 -6.82 28.48
N ILE A 184 1.36 -5.85 29.06
CA ILE A 184 2.26 -4.89 28.44
C ILE A 184 3.60 -5.58 28.18
N GLY A 185 4.27 -5.21 27.08
CA GLY A 185 5.67 -5.51 26.83
C GLY A 185 6.29 -4.41 25.99
N GLU A 186 6.92 -3.43 26.66
CA GLU A 186 7.82 -2.44 26.07
C GLU A 186 9.03 -3.09 25.40
N SER A 187 9.40 -2.61 24.21
CA SER A 187 10.80 -2.31 23.87
C SER A 187 10.95 -1.74 22.45
N GLY A 188 11.76 -0.69 22.35
CA GLY A 188 12.61 -0.48 21.19
C GLY A 188 12.11 0.53 20.16
N ARG A 189 12.30 1.82 20.46
CA ARG A 189 12.38 2.88 19.44
C ARG A 189 13.53 2.57 18.48
N LEU A 190 13.19 2.23 17.24
CA LEU A 190 14.03 2.53 16.08
C LEU A 190 13.13 3.23 15.06
N ALA A 191 13.24 4.56 15.04
CA ALA A 191 12.71 5.39 13.98
C ALA A 191 13.51 5.07 12.71
N SER A 192 13.04 4.09 11.94
CA SER A 192 13.45 3.93 10.55
C SER A 192 12.40 4.62 9.70
N GLN A 193 12.85 5.68 9.04
CA GLN A 193 12.09 6.51 8.12
C GLN A 193 11.34 5.61 7.13
N MET A 194 10.03 5.45 7.32
CA MET A 194 9.14 5.05 6.24
C MET A 194 9.00 6.29 5.37
N THR A 195 9.94 6.48 4.46
CA THR A 195 9.72 7.35 3.30
C THR A 195 8.60 6.71 2.49
N SER A 196 7.37 7.15 2.76
CA SER A 196 6.23 6.88 1.90
C SER A 196 6.64 7.26 0.46
N PRO A 197 6.42 6.38 -0.54
CA PRO A 197 6.75 6.71 -1.91
C PRO A 197 5.96 7.96 -2.30
N ARG A 198 6.66 8.96 -2.85
CA ARG A 198 6.09 10.23 -3.35
C ARG A 198 5.17 10.00 -4.55
N VAL A 199 4.07 9.30 -4.35
CA VAL A 199 2.96 9.23 -5.31
C VAL A 199 2.03 10.37 -4.91
N LEU A 200 2.32 11.54 -5.48
CA LEU A 200 1.52 12.78 -5.50
C LEU A 200 0.47 12.89 -4.36
N ASP A 201 0.83 13.68 -3.37
CA ASP A 201 0.14 13.95 -2.10
C ASP A 201 -1.29 14.55 -2.22
N SER A 202 -1.78 14.75 -3.44
CA SER A 202 -3.10 15.28 -3.74
C SER A 202 -4.04 14.12 -4.05
N VAL A 203 -4.97 13.86 -3.14
CA VAL A 203 -6.07 12.93 -3.40
C VAL A 203 -6.98 13.58 -4.43
N VAL A 204 -6.98 13.02 -5.63
CA VAL A 204 -7.79 13.50 -6.74
C VAL A 204 -9.14 12.81 -6.74
N THR A 205 -10.17 13.64 -6.87
CA THR A 205 -11.58 13.26 -6.82
C THR A 205 -12.22 13.38 -8.18
N LEU A 206 -11.50 13.18 -9.30
CA LEU A 206 -12.09 13.23 -10.64
C LEU A 206 -13.17 12.16 -10.81
N THR A 207 -14.32 12.57 -11.35
CA THR A 207 -15.31 11.65 -11.91
C THR A 207 -14.84 11.12 -13.28
N PRO A 208 -15.37 10.00 -13.79
CA PRO A 208 -15.00 9.52 -15.12
C PRO A 208 -15.34 10.52 -16.24
N ALA A 209 -16.41 11.32 -16.03
CA ALA A 209 -16.78 12.37 -16.97
C ALA A 209 -15.74 13.49 -17.02
N GLU A 210 -15.23 13.93 -15.87
CA GLU A 210 -14.18 14.97 -15.81
C GLU A 210 -12.83 14.46 -16.25
N GLU A 211 -12.52 13.20 -15.94
CA GLU A 211 -11.36 12.50 -16.49
C GLU A 211 -11.38 12.58 -18.02
N GLN A 212 -12.53 12.27 -18.64
CA GLN A 212 -12.70 12.35 -20.08
C GLN A 212 -12.60 13.79 -20.61
N ILE A 213 -13.15 14.78 -19.89
CA ILE A 213 -13.02 16.21 -20.25
C ILE A 213 -11.54 16.62 -20.25
N LEU A 214 -10.78 16.23 -19.22
CA LEU A 214 -9.36 16.56 -19.10
C LEU A 214 -8.51 15.88 -20.18
N VAL A 215 -8.78 14.60 -20.46
CA VAL A 215 -8.10 13.87 -21.55
C VAL A 215 -8.42 14.48 -22.91
N ASN A 216 -9.67 14.87 -23.15
CA ASN A 216 -10.07 15.54 -24.40
C ASN A 216 -9.43 16.93 -24.53
N ALA A 217 -9.29 17.68 -23.43
CA ALA A 217 -8.57 18.93 -23.42
C ALA A 217 -7.09 18.70 -23.79
N MET A 218 -6.40 17.73 -23.17
CA MET A 218 -5.01 17.40 -23.50
C MET A 218 -4.77 17.09 -24.97
N ALA A 219 -5.69 16.37 -25.62
CA ALA A 219 -5.57 16.05 -27.04
C ALA A 219 -5.60 17.30 -27.95
N GLU A 220 -6.15 18.41 -27.47
CA GLU A 220 -6.29 19.68 -28.19
C GLU A 220 -5.37 20.79 -27.66
N VAL A 221 -4.58 20.51 -26.63
CA VAL A 221 -3.57 21.44 -26.11
C VAL A 221 -2.58 21.78 -27.23
N PHE A 222 -2.35 23.08 -27.43
CA PHE A 222 -1.36 23.54 -28.39
C PHE A 222 0.03 23.34 -27.79
N VAL A 223 0.81 22.42 -28.36
CA VAL A 223 2.21 22.20 -27.96
C VAL A 223 3.11 23.06 -28.86
N PRO A 224 3.79 24.09 -28.31
CA PRO A 224 4.75 24.87 -29.09
C PRO A 224 5.88 23.97 -29.61
N PRO A 225 6.40 24.18 -30.83
CA PRO A 225 7.46 23.35 -31.40
C PRO A 225 8.78 23.41 -30.62
N GLU A 226 8.96 24.42 -29.76
CA GLU A 226 10.14 24.61 -28.90
C GLU A 226 9.94 24.07 -27.47
N ALA A 227 8.81 23.43 -27.17
CA ALA A 227 8.53 22.95 -25.82
C ALA A 227 9.51 21.83 -25.40
N PRO A 228 10.17 21.94 -24.23
CA PRO A 228 11.11 20.92 -23.76
C PRO A 228 10.36 19.62 -23.42
N ALA A 229 10.94 18.48 -23.82
CA ALA A 229 10.33 17.16 -23.62
C ALA A 229 10.03 16.86 -22.14
N ASP A 230 10.86 17.33 -21.22
CA ASP A 230 10.69 17.15 -19.77
C ASP A 230 9.44 17.86 -19.23
N LEU A 231 9.07 19.01 -19.81
CA LEU A 231 7.86 19.75 -19.44
C LEU A 231 6.60 18.98 -19.86
N LEU A 232 6.60 18.46 -21.09
CA LEU A 232 5.50 17.64 -21.60
C LEU A 232 5.37 16.34 -20.82
N ALA A 233 6.49 15.69 -20.49
CA ALA A 233 6.51 14.50 -19.65
C ALA A 233 6.00 14.79 -18.24
N GLY A 234 6.35 15.94 -17.66
CA GLY A 234 5.87 16.38 -16.35
C GLY A 234 4.35 16.58 -16.33
N ILE A 235 3.80 17.30 -17.30
CA ILE A 235 2.35 17.53 -17.43
C ILE A 235 1.61 16.22 -17.71
N ALA A 236 2.11 15.38 -18.63
CA ALA A 236 1.51 14.09 -18.93
C ALA A 236 1.56 13.14 -17.71
N SER A 237 2.65 13.15 -16.95
CA SER A 237 2.78 12.37 -15.71
C SER A 237 1.81 12.86 -14.63
N ALA A 238 1.61 14.18 -14.50
CA ALA A 238 0.64 14.75 -13.58
C ALA A 238 -0.79 14.32 -13.93
N VAL A 239 -1.17 14.42 -15.21
CA VAL A 239 -2.51 14.01 -15.65
C VAL A 239 -2.69 12.50 -15.55
N ALA A 240 -1.70 11.68 -15.94
CA ALA A 240 -1.78 10.23 -15.80
C ALA A 240 -1.95 9.78 -14.34
N ALA A 241 -1.36 10.51 -13.39
CA ALA A 241 -1.56 10.25 -11.96
C ALA A 241 -2.99 10.56 -11.49
N PHE A 242 -3.70 11.48 -12.17
CA PHE A 242 -5.06 11.89 -11.84
C PHE A 242 -6.14 11.01 -12.46
N THR A 243 -5.88 10.53 -13.67
CA THR A 243 -6.82 9.69 -14.41
C THR A 243 -6.68 8.21 -14.08
N SER A 244 -5.59 7.80 -13.42
CA SER A 244 -5.42 6.43 -12.93
C SER A 244 -6.35 6.15 -11.74
N SER A 245 -7.56 5.72 -12.05
CA SER A 245 -8.48 5.10 -11.10
C SER A 245 -7.92 3.73 -10.68
N ASN A 246 -7.01 3.71 -9.69
CA ASN A 246 -6.40 2.50 -9.12
C ASN A 246 -7.42 1.58 -8.42
N GLY A 247 -8.42 1.06 -9.14
CA GLY A 247 -9.50 0.21 -8.64
C GLY A 247 -10.45 0.90 -7.65
N ARG A 248 -10.35 2.22 -7.45
CA ARG A 248 -11.26 2.99 -6.59
C ARG A 248 -12.57 3.26 -7.32
N LEU A 249 -13.69 3.15 -6.60
CA LEU A 249 -14.96 3.68 -7.09
C LEU A 249 -14.81 5.20 -7.24
N PRO A 250 -14.90 5.74 -8.47
CA PRO A 250 -14.72 7.15 -8.67
C PRO A 250 -15.91 7.90 -8.03
N PRO A 251 -15.68 9.12 -7.52
CA PRO A 251 -16.75 9.93 -6.97
C PRO A 251 -17.86 10.09 -7.99
N GLN A 252 -19.10 10.07 -7.52
CA GLN A 252 -20.28 10.28 -8.37
C GLN A 252 -20.77 11.71 -8.14
N ARG A 253 -20.50 12.59 -9.11
CA ARG A 253 -21.07 13.93 -9.14
C ARG A 253 -22.01 14.04 -10.33
N THR A 254 -23.12 14.73 -10.13
CA THR A 254 -24.18 14.85 -11.13
C THR A 254 -23.82 15.83 -12.25
N GLN A 255 -22.88 16.74 -11.99
CA GLN A 255 -22.33 17.69 -12.96
C GLN A 255 -20.80 17.76 -12.83
N PRO A 256 -20.08 17.92 -13.95
CA PRO A 256 -18.63 18.13 -13.92
C PRO A 256 -18.29 19.50 -13.31
N LEU A 257 -17.17 19.58 -12.61
CA LEU A 257 -16.69 20.80 -11.95
C LEU A 257 -16.11 21.82 -12.93
N PHE A 258 -15.66 21.37 -14.09
CA PHE A 258 -15.05 22.22 -15.12
C PHE A 258 -15.47 21.79 -16.53
N ALA A 259 -15.49 22.77 -17.44
CA ALA A 259 -15.69 22.55 -18.86
C ALA A 259 -14.35 22.28 -19.57
N LYS A 260 -14.43 21.75 -20.80
CA LYS A 260 -13.23 21.45 -21.60
C LYS A 260 -12.42 22.71 -21.91
N GLU A 261 -13.10 23.82 -22.17
CA GLU A 261 -12.49 25.11 -22.50
C GLU A 261 -11.67 25.66 -21.33
N GLN A 262 -12.17 25.48 -20.10
CA GLN A 262 -11.47 25.88 -18.87
C GLN A 262 -10.22 25.01 -18.65
N ALA A 263 -10.34 23.69 -18.83
CA ALA A 263 -9.20 22.79 -18.77
C ALA A 263 -8.13 23.13 -19.83
N LEU A 264 -8.55 23.47 -21.05
CA LEU A 264 -7.65 23.93 -22.11
C LEU A 264 -6.94 25.24 -21.76
N GLU A 265 -7.65 26.21 -21.18
CA GLU A 265 -7.06 27.48 -20.76
C GLU A 265 -5.96 27.27 -19.71
N VAL A 266 -6.23 26.43 -18.70
CA VAL A 266 -5.26 26.08 -17.65
C VAL A 266 -4.05 25.37 -18.25
N LEU A 267 -4.25 24.34 -19.07
CA LEU A 267 -3.16 23.57 -19.66
C LEU A 267 -2.26 24.42 -20.58
N ASN A 268 -2.87 25.30 -21.39
CA ASN A 268 -2.13 26.25 -22.23
C ASN A 268 -1.39 27.29 -21.38
N GLY A 269 -2.00 27.77 -20.28
CA GLY A 269 -1.37 28.69 -19.33
C GLY A 269 -0.14 28.07 -18.66
N LEU A 270 -0.21 26.81 -18.26
CA LEU A 270 0.91 26.06 -17.68
C LEU A 270 2.08 25.89 -18.67
N LEU A 271 1.76 25.59 -19.94
CA LEU A 271 2.76 25.53 -21.01
C LEU A 271 3.40 26.91 -21.28
N ALA A 272 2.61 27.98 -21.32
CA ALA A 272 3.10 29.33 -21.52
C ALA A 272 3.99 29.80 -20.36
N ALA A 273 3.66 29.40 -19.13
CA ALA A 273 4.42 29.72 -17.92
C ALA A 273 5.66 28.81 -17.72
N GLN A 274 5.89 27.83 -18.61
CA GLN A 274 6.94 26.80 -18.51
C GLN A 274 6.98 26.13 -17.11
N GLN A 275 5.82 25.94 -16.49
CA GLN A 275 5.73 25.34 -15.15
C GLN A 275 5.91 23.82 -15.24
N SER A 276 7.06 23.33 -14.77
CA SER A 276 7.40 21.92 -14.73
C SER A 276 7.10 21.25 -13.40
N ASP A 277 6.69 22.01 -12.37
CA ASP A 277 6.36 21.45 -11.07
C ASP A 277 5.00 20.72 -11.15
N PRO A 278 4.99 19.38 -11.03
CA PRO A 278 3.75 18.62 -11.07
C PRO A 278 2.77 19.10 -10.00
N GLN A 279 3.23 19.55 -8.82
CA GLN A 279 2.35 20.02 -7.74
C GLN A 279 1.59 21.30 -8.12
N VAL A 280 2.25 22.25 -8.78
CA VAL A 280 1.61 23.47 -9.28
C VAL A 280 0.61 23.15 -10.39
N VAL A 281 0.93 22.19 -11.25
CA VAL A 281 -0.02 21.65 -12.25
C VAL A 281 -1.24 21.05 -11.56
N LEU A 282 -1.04 20.32 -10.46
CA LEU A 282 -2.13 19.72 -9.68
C LEU A 282 -3.03 20.78 -9.05
N GLU A 283 -2.43 21.78 -8.40
CA GLU A 283 -3.13 22.84 -7.69
C GLU A 283 -3.89 23.77 -8.66
N THR A 284 -3.32 24.04 -9.84
CA THR A 284 -3.97 24.91 -10.84
C THR A 284 -5.17 24.23 -11.50
N LEU A 285 -5.16 22.90 -11.65
CA LEU A 285 -6.31 22.13 -12.13
C LEU A 285 -7.37 21.88 -11.04
N ALA A 286 -7.03 22.12 -9.77
CA ALA A 286 -7.91 21.87 -8.64
C ALA A 286 -8.76 23.07 -8.19
N VAL A 287 -8.48 24.26 -8.74
CA VAL A 287 -9.22 25.52 -8.51
C VAL A 287 -10.20 25.75 -9.64
#